data_AF-A0A346S0Z9-F1
#
_entry.id   AF-A0A346S0Z9-F1
#
_cell.length_a   1.000
_cell.length_b   1.000
_cell.length_c   1.000
_cell.angle_alpha   90.00
_cell.angle_beta   90.00
_cell.angle_gamma   90.00
#
_symmetry.space_group_name_H-M   'P 1'
#
loop_
_entity.id
_entity.type
_entity.pdbx_description
1 polymer ?
#
loop_
_entity_poly.entity_id
_entity_poly.type
_entity_poly.pdbx_seq_one_letter_code
_entity_poly.pdbx_strand_id
1 'polypeptide(L)'
;MEVLIIEANADVAFFDRSFIILFIYTGASPVNEIQIKISLVASLYSEFPHAVLAAEVPFSYGTRRADIVMLSGNEATGFEIKSEGDKVSRLDYQLESYKDFFDFCYVVCVAKNISSVRKTVPSSFGIVMVQNGEVSFVRRSKHYKRLNKEALASVLSSDTLRKLTGRSDLRSKHELCKQASEVCTLRNLYEHSRTQLFERYAPSMELLKGDVNSVFSPDDIQTITRSAPTELVLRS
;
A
#
# COMPACT_ATOMS: atom_id res chain seq x y z
N MET A 1 5.95 -27.52 31.42
CA MET A 1 5.63 -26.27 30.68
C MET A 1 6.76 -25.32 31.01
N GLU A 2 7.84 -25.37 30.23
CA GLU A 2 9.04 -24.56 30.45
C GLU A 2 9.17 -23.59 29.27
N VAL A 3 9.25 -22.30 29.60
CA VAL A 3 9.56 -21.24 28.65
C VAL A 3 11.08 -21.24 28.50
N LEU A 4 11.59 -21.66 27.35
CA LEU A 4 13.01 -21.49 27.02
C LEU A 4 13.26 -20.06 26.55
N ILE A 5 13.93 -19.28 27.39
CA ILE A 5 14.54 -18.00 27.02
C ILE A 5 15.85 -18.34 26.28
N ILE A 6 15.91 -18.05 24.99
CA ILE A 6 17.17 -18.13 24.23
C ILE A 6 17.76 -16.72 24.20
N GLU A 7 18.83 -16.51 24.95
CA GLU A 7 19.65 -15.31 24.86
C GLU A 7 20.35 -15.26 23.50
N ALA A 8 20.06 -14.22 22.72
CA ALA A 8 20.76 -13.94 21.48
C ALA A 8 22.08 -13.23 21.79
N ASN A 9 23.19 -13.90 21.50
CA ASN A 9 24.54 -13.33 21.58
C ASN A 9 24.71 -12.13 20.64
N ALA A 10 25.43 -11.14 21.16
CA ALA A 10 25.75 -9.86 20.55
C ALA A 10 26.61 -10.00 19.27
N ASP A 11 26.25 -9.22 18.25
CA ASP A 11 27.14 -8.41 17.39
C ASP A 11 26.49 -8.14 16.02
N VAL A 12 25.53 -7.20 15.97
CA VAL A 12 25.26 -6.38 14.77
C VAL A 12 24.87 -4.99 15.24
N ALA A 13 25.63 -3.99 14.78
CA ALA A 13 25.61 -2.61 15.21
C ALA A 13 24.26 -1.88 15.03
N PHE A 14 23.85 -1.21 16.10
CA PHE A 14 23.16 0.09 16.19
C PHE A 14 22.09 0.43 15.12
N PHE A 15 20.83 0.16 15.45
CA PHE A 15 19.72 1.07 15.23
C PHE A 15 18.71 0.86 16.38
N ASP A 16 18.24 1.95 16.97
CA ASP A 16 17.37 2.00 18.15
C ASP A 16 16.09 1.14 17.96
N ARG A 17 15.97 0.08 18.78
CA ARG A 17 14.97 -0.99 18.71
C ARG A 17 13.82 -0.76 19.69
N SER A 18 13.09 0.33 19.54
CA SER A 18 11.90 0.56 20.37
C SER A 18 10.62 -0.05 19.79
N PHE A 19 10.66 -1.18 19.08
CA PHE A 19 9.49 -2.04 18.79
C PHE A 19 9.98 -3.47 18.47
N ILE A 20 9.96 -4.36 19.46
CA ILE A 20 10.18 -5.80 19.21
C ILE A 20 8.86 -6.38 18.70
N ILE A 21 8.73 -6.56 17.39
CA ILE A 21 7.66 -7.35 16.79
C ILE A 21 8.03 -8.83 16.95
N LEU A 22 7.65 -9.46 18.07
CA LEU A 22 7.89 -10.88 18.29
C LEU A 22 6.74 -11.71 17.69
N PHE A 23 6.81 -12.02 16.40
CA PHE A 23 5.99 -13.10 15.83
C PHE A 23 6.71 -14.44 16.04
N ILE A 24 6.31 -15.20 17.04
CA ILE A 24 6.76 -16.59 17.21
C ILE A 24 6.04 -17.45 16.15
N TYR A 25 6.66 -17.64 14.99
CA TYR A 25 6.26 -18.66 14.03
C TYR A 25 6.81 -20.02 14.47
N THR A 26 6.12 -20.68 15.39
CA THR A 26 6.41 -22.09 15.71
C THR A 26 5.88 -22.99 14.58
N GLY A 27 6.74 -23.36 13.63
CA GLY A 27 6.61 -24.58 12.83
C GLY A 27 5.94 -24.51 11.44
N ALA A 28 6.73 -24.88 10.42
CA ALA A 28 6.41 -25.66 9.21
C ALA A 28 5.25 -25.26 8.26
N SER A 29 4.47 -24.21 8.50
CA SER A 29 3.43 -23.76 7.56
C SER A 29 3.94 -22.65 6.63
N PRO A 30 3.60 -22.66 5.33
CA PRO A 30 3.95 -21.59 4.40
C PRO A 30 3.46 -20.25 4.93
N VAL A 31 4.31 -19.22 4.87
CA VAL A 31 3.91 -17.86 5.27
C VAL A 31 2.84 -17.38 4.29
N ASN A 32 1.65 -17.15 4.81
CA ASN A 32 0.49 -16.74 4.01
C ASN A 32 0.41 -15.21 3.88
N GLU A 33 -0.48 -14.74 3.02
CA GLU A 33 -0.61 -13.32 2.69
C GLU A 33 -0.94 -12.43 3.90
N ILE A 34 -1.82 -12.89 4.81
CA ILE A 34 -2.21 -12.11 5.99
C ILE A 34 -1.03 -11.91 6.95
N GLN A 35 -0.20 -12.93 7.13
CA GLN A 35 1.03 -12.85 7.93
C GLN A 35 2.02 -11.83 7.34
N ILE A 36 2.16 -11.81 6.02
CA ILE A 36 3.02 -10.82 5.33
C ILE A 36 2.46 -9.41 5.51
N LYS A 37 1.15 -9.21 5.37
CA LYS A 37 0.49 -7.91 5.58
C LYS A 37 0.73 -7.39 6.99
N ILE A 38 0.54 -8.24 8.00
CA ILE A 38 0.75 -7.86 9.41
C ILE A 38 2.20 -7.42 9.65
N SER A 39 3.19 -8.22 9.23
CA SER A 39 4.60 -7.85 9.38
C SER A 39 4.93 -6.54 8.66
N LEU A 40 4.44 -6.36 7.43
CA LEU A 40 4.67 -5.15 6.65
C LEU A 40 4.04 -3.92 7.31
N VAL A 41 2.76 -3.99 7.67
CA VAL A 41 2.03 -2.88 8.30
C VAL A 41 2.68 -2.50 9.62
N ALA A 42 3.03 -3.47 10.46
CA ALA A 42 3.71 -3.20 11.73
C ALA A 42 5.06 -2.49 11.53
N SER A 43 5.86 -2.93 10.56
CA SER A 43 7.13 -2.28 10.21
C SER A 43 6.92 -0.86 9.68
N LEU A 44 5.98 -0.66 8.75
CA LEU A 44 5.70 0.66 8.16
C LEU A 44 5.13 1.62 9.19
N TYR A 45 4.26 1.14 10.08
CA TYR A 45 3.67 1.94 11.15
C TYR A 45 4.74 2.44 12.12
N SER A 46 5.70 1.58 12.48
CA SER A 46 6.80 1.95 13.36
C SER A 46 7.78 2.93 12.70
N GLU A 47 8.11 2.73 11.41
CA GLU A 47 9.05 3.60 10.67
C GLU A 47 8.41 4.94 10.27
N PHE A 48 7.10 4.96 10.01
CA PHE A 48 6.35 6.13 9.51
C PHE A 48 5.10 6.40 10.37
N PRO A 49 5.24 6.88 11.63
CA PRO A 49 4.13 7.01 12.57
C PRO A 49 3.03 8.01 12.14
N HIS A 50 3.36 8.94 11.24
CA HIS A 50 2.43 9.91 10.69
C HIS A 50 1.79 9.49 9.35
N ALA A 51 2.21 8.35 8.78
CA ALA A 51 1.62 7.86 7.55
C ALA A 51 0.19 7.35 7.78
N VAL A 52 -0.57 7.32 6.67
CA VAL A 52 -1.83 6.59 6.56
C VAL A 52 -1.56 5.27 5.85
N LEU A 53 -1.89 4.16 6.51
CA LEU A 53 -1.81 2.82 5.92
C LEU A 53 -3.22 2.35 5.56
N ALA A 54 -3.36 1.78 4.38
CA ALA A 54 -4.61 1.23 3.89
C ALA A 54 -4.36 -0.12 3.21
N ALA A 55 -5.28 -1.06 3.39
CA ALA A 55 -5.22 -2.36 2.76
C ALA A 55 -6.27 -2.50 1.65
N GLU A 56 -6.01 -3.35 0.65
CA GLU A 56 -6.96 -3.69 -0.42
C GLU A 56 -7.48 -2.47 -1.21
N VAL A 57 -6.62 -1.51 -1.52
CA VAL A 57 -7.01 -0.23 -2.11
C VAL A 57 -7.30 -0.36 -3.60
N PRO A 58 -8.55 -0.15 -4.07
CA PRO A 58 -8.87 -0.15 -5.49
C PRO A 58 -8.30 1.08 -6.20
N PHE A 59 -7.72 0.87 -7.37
CA PHE A 59 -7.21 1.92 -8.25
C PHE A 59 -7.37 1.54 -9.73
N SER A 60 -7.03 2.44 -10.65
CA SER A 60 -7.19 2.22 -12.09
C SER A 60 -8.62 1.79 -12.44
N TYR A 61 -9.58 2.67 -12.15
CA TYR A 61 -11.02 2.41 -12.27
C TYR A 61 -11.56 1.26 -11.39
N GLY A 62 -10.79 0.82 -10.39
CA GLY A 62 -11.13 -0.31 -9.53
C GLY A 62 -10.85 -1.67 -10.16
N THR A 63 -10.24 -1.71 -11.35
CA THR A 63 -9.82 -2.96 -12.02
C THR A 63 -8.52 -3.54 -11.45
N ARG A 64 -7.85 -2.77 -10.60
CA ARG A 64 -6.67 -3.14 -9.86
C ARG A 64 -6.89 -2.86 -8.38
N ARG A 65 -6.17 -3.60 -7.55
CA ARG A 65 -6.21 -3.47 -6.11
C ARG A 65 -4.80 -3.60 -5.58
N ALA A 66 -4.38 -2.63 -4.78
CA ALA A 66 -3.10 -2.68 -4.11
C ALA A 66 -3.25 -3.30 -2.74
N ASP A 67 -2.41 -4.28 -2.42
CA ASP A 67 -2.52 -5.03 -1.16
C ASP A 67 -2.34 -4.11 0.05
N ILE A 68 -1.32 -3.25 -0.01
CA ILE A 68 -1.09 -2.20 0.98
C ILE A 68 -0.70 -0.90 0.26
N VAL A 69 -1.27 0.21 0.72
CA VAL A 69 -0.89 1.56 0.32
C VAL A 69 -0.46 2.34 1.55
N MET A 70 0.65 3.04 1.44
CA MET A 70 1.11 4.01 2.43
C MET A 70 1.04 5.41 1.83
N LEU A 71 0.32 6.32 2.50
CA LEU A 71 0.34 7.74 2.21
C LEU A 71 1.24 8.43 3.24
N SER A 72 2.32 9.04 2.78
CA SER A 72 3.25 9.80 3.62
C SER A 72 3.43 11.19 3.03
N GLY A 73 2.99 12.21 3.76
CA GLY A 73 2.80 13.54 3.20
C GLY A 73 1.84 13.50 2.01
N ASN A 74 2.30 13.94 0.83
CA ASN A 74 1.50 13.93 -0.39
C ASN A 74 1.86 12.77 -1.35
N GLU A 75 2.73 11.85 -0.94
CA GLU A 75 3.21 10.73 -1.76
C GLU A 75 2.44 9.45 -1.42
N ALA A 76 2.09 8.68 -2.46
CA ALA A 76 1.44 7.38 -2.33
C ALA A 76 2.41 6.27 -2.73
N THR A 77 2.68 5.35 -1.81
CA THR A 77 3.49 4.15 -2.05
C THR A 77 2.60 2.92 -2.13
N GLY A 78 2.67 2.18 -3.24
CA GLY A 78 1.96 0.93 -3.42
C GLY A 78 2.85 -0.29 -3.14
N PHE A 79 2.33 -1.26 -2.39
CA PHE A 79 2.96 -2.55 -2.14
C PHE A 79 2.09 -3.67 -2.73
N GLU A 80 2.71 -4.55 -3.52
CA GLU A 80 2.11 -5.80 -4.03
C GLU A 80 2.77 -6.98 -3.32
N ILE A 81 1.99 -7.82 -2.66
CA ILE A 81 2.45 -8.99 -1.91
C ILE A 81 2.44 -10.23 -2.79
N LYS A 82 3.51 -11.02 -2.68
CA LYS A 82 3.64 -12.35 -3.24
C LYS A 82 4.01 -13.34 -2.14
N SER A 83 3.02 -14.10 -1.71
CA SER A 83 3.16 -15.22 -0.78
C SER A 83 3.99 -16.35 -1.39
N GLU A 84 4.29 -17.37 -0.59
CA GLU A 84 5.12 -18.50 -1.04
C GLU A 84 4.55 -19.23 -2.28
N GLY A 85 3.22 -19.35 -2.38
CA GLY A 85 2.55 -20.03 -3.48
C GLY A 85 2.39 -19.20 -4.76
N ASP A 86 2.70 -17.90 -4.72
CA ASP A 86 2.41 -17.00 -5.83
C ASP A 86 3.43 -17.12 -6.96
N LYS A 87 2.91 -17.19 -8.20
CA LYS A 87 3.73 -17.16 -9.40
C LYS A 87 4.09 -15.73 -9.76
N VAL A 88 5.39 -15.46 -9.81
CA VAL A 88 5.95 -14.14 -10.16
C VAL A 88 5.69 -13.77 -11.63
N SER A 89 5.41 -14.75 -12.50
CA SER A 89 5.21 -14.53 -13.94
C SER A 89 3.97 -13.72 -14.33
N ARG A 90 3.06 -13.42 -13.38
CA ARG A 90 1.87 -12.58 -13.61
C ARG A 90 2.07 -11.10 -13.26
N LEU A 91 3.25 -10.74 -12.75
CA LEU A 91 3.52 -9.38 -12.27
C LEU A 91 3.56 -8.33 -13.37
N ASP A 92 4.00 -8.65 -14.60
CA ASP A 92 4.31 -7.63 -15.61
C ASP A 92 3.16 -6.64 -15.85
N TYR A 93 1.93 -7.14 -16.05
CA TYR A 93 0.73 -6.30 -16.22
C TYR A 93 0.28 -5.57 -14.94
N GLN A 94 0.59 -6.11 -13.76
CA GLN A 94 0.30 -5.44 -12.49
C GLN A 94 1.28 -4.26 -12.29
N LEU A 95 2.55 -4.47 -12.62
CA LEU A 95 3.62 -3.50 -12.42
C LEU A 95 3.43 -2.24 -13.26
N GLU A 96 2.88 -2.33 -14.48
CA GLU A 96 2.59 -1.14 -15.29
C GLU A 96 1.54 -0.25 -14.62
N SER A 97 0.41 -0.82 -14.18
CA SER A 97 -0.65 -0.06 -13.52
C SER A 97 -0.16 0.62 -12.23
N TYR A 98 0.75 -0.02 -11.49
CA TYR A 98 1.36 0.57 -10.30
C TYR A 98 2.20 1.82 -10.64
N LYS A 99 3.07 1.72 -11.65
CA LYS A 99 3.92 2.83 -12.11
C LYS A 99 3.13 4.03 -12.61
N ASP A 100 1.97 3.77 -13.18
CA ASP A 100 1.07 4.81 -13.69
C ASP A 100 0.43 5.63 -12.57
N PHE A 101 0.36 5.11 -11.34
CA PHE A 101 -0.45 5.69 -10.28
C PHE A 101 0.32 6.06 -9.00
N PHE A 102 1.30 5.25 -8.56
CA PHE A 102 1.99 5.43 -7.29
C PHE A 102 3.38 6.09 -7.46
N ASP A 103 3.75 6.93 -6.49
CA ASP A 103 5.04 7.63 -6.45
C ASP A 103 6.19 6.66 -6.23
N PHE A 104 5.95 5.62 -5.43
CA PHE A 104 6.87 4.53 -5.18
C PHE A 104 6.12 3.20 -5.25
N CYS A 105 6.78 2.17 -5.77
CA CYS A 105 6.15 0.86 -5.97
C CYS A 105 7.09 -0.24 -5.48
N TYR A 106 6.57 -1.12 -4.64
CA TYR A 106 7.31 -2.24 -4.05
C TYR A 106 6.63 -3.57 -4.33
N VAL A 107 7.44 -4.59 -4.57
CA VAL A 107 6.99 -5.98 -4.47
C VAL A 107 7.48 -6.55 -3.14
N VAL A 108 6.58 -7.13 -2.38
CA VAL A 108 6.83 -7.75 -1.08
C VAL A 108 6.82 -9.25 -1.28
N CYS A 109 7.87 -9.94 -0.84
CA CYS A 109 7.97 -11.38 -1.02
C CYS A 109 8.60 -12.09 0.18
N VAL A 110 8.40 -13.39 0.27
CA VAL A 110 9.13 -14.24 1.21
C VAL A 110 10.53 -14.60 0.68
N ALA A 111 11.45 -14.96 1.59
CA ALA A 111 12.84 -15.30 1.25
C ALA A 111 12.95 -16.36 0.13
N LYS A 112 12.06 -17.35 0.10
CA LYS A 112 12.04 -18.40 -0.94
C LYS A 112 11.84 -17.86 -2.36
N ASN A 113 11.12 -16.74 -2.51
CA ASN A 113 10.77 -16.17 -3.81
C ASN A 113 11.73 -15.06 -4.27
N ILE A 114 12.69 -14.64 -3.44
CA ILE A 114 13.53 -13.46 -3.70
C ILE A 114 14.31 -13.54 -5.02
N SER A 115 14.85 -14.72 -5.37
CA SER A 115 15.62 -14.92 -6.59
C SER A 115 14.76 -14.74 -7.85
N SER A 116 13.52 -15.25 -7.81
CA SER A 116 12.54 -15.09 -8.89
C SER A 116 12.10 -13.62 -9.02
N VAL A 117 11.74 -12.99 -7.88
CA VAL A 117 11.33 -11.59 -7.83
C VAL A 117 12.42 -10.66 -8.37
N ARG A 118 13.69 -10.87 -7.99
CA ARG A 118 14.81 -10.06 -8.50
C ARG A 118 15.00 -10.16 -10.02
N LYS A 119 14.69 -11.31 -10.62
CA LYS A 119 14.81 -11.55 -12.06
C LYS A 119 13.66 -10.93 -12.85
N THR A 120 12.44 -10.99 -12.33
CA THR A 120 11.23 -10.50 -13.02
C THR A 120 10.98 -9.01 -12.78
N VAL A 121 11.16 -8.53 -11.55
CA VAL A 121 10.73 -7.18 -11.17
C VAL A 121 11.74 -6.13 -11.66
N PRO A 122 11.32 -5.15 -12.50
CA PRO A 122 12.19 -4.12 -13.06
C PRO A 122 12.99 -3.37 -11.99
N SER A 123 14.20 -2.94 -12.32
CA SER A 123 15.08 -2.23 -11.39
C SER A 123 14.54 -0.90 -10.85
N SER A 124 13.47 -0.36 -11.45
CA SER A 124 12.77 0.83 -10.96
C SER A 124 11.88 0.55 -9.75
N PHE A 125 11.42 -0.70 -9.57
CA PHE A 125 10.60 -1.12 -8.44
C PHE A 125 11.46 -1.48 -7.24
N GLY A 126 10.96 -1.15 -6.05
CA GLY A 126 11.53 -1.64 -4.81
C GLY A 126 11.18 -3.11 -4.55
N ILE A 127 11.96 -3.74 -3.69
CA ILE A 127 11.74 -5.10 -3.20
C ILE A 127 11.82 -5.08 -1.69
N VAL A 128 10.77 -5.58 -1.04
CA VAL A 128 10.71 -5.83 0.39
C VAL A 128 10.67 -7.33 0.61
N MET A 129 11.45 -7.81 1.58
CA MET A 129 11.44 -9.21 1.96
C MET A 129 10.90 -9.36 3.38
N VAL A 130 9.97 -10.29 3.55
CA VAL A 130 9.48 -10.73 4.85
C VAL A 130 10.04 -12.11 5.17
N GLN A 131 10.71 -12.24 6.31
CA GLN A 131 11.29 -13.50 6.77
C GLN A 131 11.19 -13.56 8.30
N ASN A 132 10.61 -14.64 8.82
CA ASN A 132 10.46 -14.85 10.27
C ASN A 132 9.79 -13.68 11.01
N GLY A 133 8.85 -13.00 10.35
CA GLY A 133 8.16 -11.82 10.90
C GLY A 133 8.92 -10.49 10.73
N GLU A 134 10.19 -10.53 10.32
CA GLU A 134 11.01 -9.34 10.07
C GLU A 134 10.86 -8.84 8.63
N VAL A 135 10.87 -7.51 8.49
CA VAL A 135 10.76 -6.81 7.21
C VAL A 135 12.11 -6.20 6.84
N SER A 136 12.57 -6.43 5.62
CA SER A 136 13.81 -5.85 5.10
C SER A 136 13.62 -5.23 3.72
N PHE A 137 14.10 -4.00 3.55
CA PHE A 137 14.11 -3.31 2.26
C PHE A 137 15.32 -3.73 1.44
N VAL A 138 15.18 -4.82 0.68
CA VAL A 138 16.23 -5.40 -0.16
C VAL A 138 16.62 -4.47 -1.32
N ARG A 139 15.66 -3.73 -1.87
CA ARG A 139 15.86 -2.71 -2.91
C ARG A 139 14.89 -1.57 -2.71
N ARG A 140 15.36 -0.32 -2.68
CA ARG A 140 14.46 0.86 -2.61
C ARG A 140 13.84 1.13 -3.98
N SER A 141 12.58 1.55 -3.99
CA SER A 141 11.90 1.99 -5.22
C SER A 141 12.50 3.29 -5.72
N LYS A 142 12.51 3.49 -7.04
CA LYS A 142 12.67 4.83 -7.62
C LYS A 142 11.39 5.63 -7.40
N HIS A 143 11.52 6.96 -7.41
CA HIS A 143 10.39 7.89 -7.45
C HIS A 143 9.89 8.05 -8.90
N TYR A 144 8.65 7.64 -9.16
CA TYR A 144 7.96 7.81 -10.44
C TYR A 144 7.36 9.22 -10.58
N LYS A 145 8.15 10.14 -11.15
CA LYS A 145 7.75 11.57 -11.27
C LYS A 145 6.71 11.87 -12.36
N ARG A 146 6.48 10.94 -13.28
CA ARG A 146 5.60 11.12 -14.45
C ARG A 146 4.50 10.07 -14.43
N LEU A 147 3.52 10.32 -13.58
CA LEU A 147 2.34 9.47 -13.44
C LEU A 147 1.35 9.71 -14.57
N ASN A 148 0.48 8.74 -14.81
CA ASN A 148 -0.55 8.80 -15.83
C ASN A 148 -1.74 9.63 -15.30
N LYS A 149 -2.07 10.70 -16.01
CA LYS A 149 -3.18 11.60 -15.65
C LYS A 149 -4.52 10.90 -15.55
N GLU A 150 -4.82 10.00 -16.48
CA GLU A 150 -6.08 9.26 -16.49
C GLU A 150 -6.14 8.26 -15.32
N ALA A 151 -5.01 7.59 -15.02
CA ALA A 151 -4.91 6.73 -13.84
C ALA A 151 -5.16 7.52 -12.55
N LEU A 152 -4.57 8.71 -12.40
CA LEU A 152 -4.80 9.62 -11.27
C LEU A 152 -6.27 10.07 -11.19
N ALA A 153 -6.88 10.40 -12.33
CA ALA A 153 -8.30 10.77 -12.40
C ALA A 153 -9.24 9.60 -12.05
N SER A 154 -8.84 8.36 -12.34
CA SER A 154 -9.68 7.18 -12.20
C SER A 154 -10.12 6.88 -10.76
N VAL A 155 -9.37 7.35 -9.75
CA VAL A 155 -9.77 7.19 -8.36
C VAL A 155 -10.76 8.25 -7.91
N LEU A 156 -10.84 9.38 -8.62
CA LEU A 156 -11.71 10.51 -8.26
C LEU A 156 -13.20 10.14 -8.33
N SER A 157 -14.01 10.80 -7.51
CA SER A 157 -15.47 10.70 -7.61
C SER A 157 -15.96 11.37 -8.89
N SER A 158 -17.12 10.91 -9.40
CA SER A 158 -17.74 11.53 -10.57
C SER A 158 -18.01 13.01 -10.34
N ASP A 159 -18.42 13.40 -9.14
CA ASP A 159 -18.71 14.81 -8.81
C ASP A 159 -17.45 15.67 -8.84
N THR A 160 -16.33 15.17 -8.30
CA THR A 160 -15.04 15.85 -8.38
C THR A 160 -14.61 16.01 -9.85
N LEU A 161 -14.74 14.95 -10.65
CA LEU A 161 -14.40 15.02 -12.07
C LEU A 161 -15.27 16.03 -12.84
N ARG A 162 -16.58 16.09 -12.56
CA ARG A 162 -17.47 17.09 -13.17
C ARG A 162 -17.08 18.51 -12.81
N LYS A 163 -16.72 18.76 -11.54
CA LYS A 163 -16.24 20.07 -11.08
C LYS A 163 -14.93 20.46 -11.77
N LEU A 164 -13.99 19.52 -11.89
CA LEU A 164 -12.70 19.77 -12.54
C LEU A 164 -12.81 19.99 -14.04
N THR A 165 -13.70 19.27 -14.71
CA THR A 165 -13.86 19.31 -16.18
C THR A 165 -14.87 20.36 -16.67
N GLY A 166 -15.78 20.81 -15.79
CA GLY A 166 -16.93 21.63 -16.19
C GLY A 166 -17.97 20.88 -17.03
N ARG A 167 -17.92 19.53 -17.09
CA ARG A 167 -18.78 18.70 -17.95
C ARG A 167 -19.85 17.95 -17.16
N SER A 168 -21.06 18.52 -17.11
CA SER A 168 -22.24 17.85 -16.53
C SER A 168 -22.93 16.88 -17.49
N ASP A 169 -22.64 16.97 -18.79
CA ASP A 169 -23.25 16.19 -19.87
C ASP A 169 -22.67 14.77 -20.00
N LEU A 170 -21.37 14.58 -19.69
CA LEU A 170 -20.71 13.27 -19.77
C LEU A 170 -21.28 12.31 -18.72
N ARG A 171 -21.70 11.10 -19.09
CA ARG A 171 -22.38 10.19 -18.15
C ARG A 171 -21.48 9.11 -17.57
N SER A 172 -20.49 8.64 -18.33
CA SER A 172 -19.60 7.60 -17.84
C SER A 172 -18.42 8.17 -17.08
N LYS A 173 -17.97 7.44 -16.04
CA LYS A 173 -16.76 7.79 -15.29
C LYS A 173 -15.52 7.78 -16.19
N HIS A 174 -15.46 6.88 -17.16
CA HIS A 174 -14.35 6.78 -18.11
C HIS A 174 -14.23 8.03 -18.98
N GLU A 175 -15.33 8.51 -19.57
CA GLU A 175 -15.34 9.77 -20.35
C GLU A 175 -14.91 10.97 -19.49
N LEU A 176 -15.38 11.05 -18.24
CA LEU A 176 -15.00 12.09 -17.30
C LEU A 176 -13.50 12.07 -16.98
N CYS A 177 -12.92 10.88 -16.75
CA CYS A 177 -11.49 10.74 -16.47
C CYS A 177 -10.63 11.10 -17.69
N LYS A 178 -11.05 10.64 -18.88
CA LYS A 178 -10.37 11.00 -20.13
C LYS A 178 -10.40 12.50 -20.36
N GLN A 179 -11.57 13.13 -20.22
CA GLN A 179 -11.70 14.58 -20.32
C GLN A 179 -10.81 15.31 -19.30
N ALA A 180 -10.80 14.86 -18.04
CA ALA A 180 -9.97 15.44 -17.00
C ALA A 180 -8.48 15.33 -17.34
N SER A 181 -8.04 14.22 -17.93
CA SER A 181 -6.65 14.02 -18.35
C SER A 181 -6.20 15.01 -19.45
N GLU A 182 -7.14 15.45 -20.29
CA GLU A 182 -6.90 16.38 -21.39
C GLU A 182 -6.87 17.83 -20.89
N VAL A 183 -7.80 18.22 -20.00
CA VAL A 183 -7.96 19.64 -19.59
C VAL A 183 -7.20 20.02 -18.33
N CYS A 184 -6.96 19.09 -17.40
CA CYS A 184 -6.27 19.38 -16.14
C CYS A 184 -4.75 19.18 -16.26
N THR A 185 -3.97 19.91 -15.47
CA THR A 185 -2.53 19.67 -15.36
C THR A 185 -2.24 18.39 -14.56
N LEU A 186 -1.05 17.81 -14.75
CA LEU A 186 -0.64 16.64 -13.96
C LEU A 186 -0.65 16.94 -12.46
N ARG A 187 -0.11 18.10 -12.07
CA ARG A 187 -0.10 18.56 -10.68
C ARG A 187 -1.51 18.66 -10.10
N ASN A 188 -2.45 19.24 -10.84
CA ASN A 188 -3.83 19.39 -10.37
C ASN A 188 -4.49 18.02 -10.13
N LEU A 189 -4.37 17.08 -11.08
CA LEU A 189 -4.93 15.72 -10.90
C LEU A 189 -4.23 14.94 -9.79
N TYR A 190 -2.91 15.12 -9.67
CA TYR A 190 -2.12 14.53 -8.62
C TYR A 190 -2.62 14.97 -7.23
N GLU A 191 -2.72 16.27 -6.99
CA GLU A 191 -3.18 16.83 -5.71
C GLU A 191 -4.59 16.31 -5.35
N HIS A 192 -5.54 16.35 -6.29
CA HIS A 192 -6.90 15.83 -6.05
C HIS A 192 -6.91 14.32 -5.78
N SER A 193 -6.10 13.56 -6.51
CA SER A 193 -6.00 12.10 -6.34
C SER A 193 -5.49 11.74 -4.95
N ARG A 194 -4.42 12.41 -4.49
CA ARG A 194 -3.81 12.20 -3.18
C ARG A 194 -4.73 12.64 -2.05
N THR A 195 -5.35 13.81 -2.16
CA THR A 195 -6.36 14.28 -1.20
C THR A 195 -7.49 13.27 -1.06
N GLN A 196 -8.05 12.79 -2.17
CA GLN A 196 -9.19 11.87 -2.09
C GLN A 196 -8.81 10.48 -1.53
N LEU A 197 -7.58 10.01 -1.75
CA LEU A 197 -7.07 8.82 -1.07
C LEU A 197 -6.93 9.07 0.43
N PHE A 198 -6.34 10.20 0.82
CA PHE A 198 -6.17 10.55 2.23
C PHE A 198 -7.51 10.63 2.95
N GLU A 199 -8.48 11.40 2.43
CA GLU A 199 -9.82 11.53 3.02
C GLU A 199 -10.55 10.19 3.14
N ARG A 200 -10.31 9.27 2.20
CA ARG A 200 -10.94 7.94 2.21
C ARG A 200 -10.40 7.02 3.30
N TYR A 201 -9.09 7.08 3.58
CA TYR A 201 -8.40 6.08 4.39
C TYR A 201 -7.86 6.59 5.73
N ALA A 202 -7.68 7.91 5.89
CA ALA A 202 -7.24 8.50 7.15
C ALA A 202 -8.16 8.14 8.34
N PRO A 203 -9.51 8.16 8.22
CA PRO A 203 -10.37 7.84 9.36
C PRO A 203 -10.14 6.42 9.92
N SER A 204 -10.00 5.43 9.05
CA SER A 204 -9.76 4.04 9.46
C SER A 204 -8.39 3.87 10.12
N MET A 205 -7.39 4.60 9.64
CA MET A 205 -6.07 4.61 10.26
C MET A 205 -6.09 5.30 11.63
N GLU A 206 -6.89 6.36 11.82
CA GLU A 206 -7.05 7.02 13.11
C GLU A 206 -7.71 6.11 14.15
N LEU A 207 -8.74 5.36 13.76
CA LEU A 207 -9.35 4.34 14.62
C LEU A 207 -8.32 3.30 15.07
N LEU A 208 -7.54 2.78 14.12
CA LEU A 208 -6.48 1.83 14.43
C LEU A 208 -5.44 2.42 15.41
N LYS A 209 -5.01 3.67 15.21
CA LYS A 209 -4.06 4.36 16.13
C LYS A 209 -4.58 4.46 17.57
N GLY A 210 -5.91 4.52 17.75
CA GLY A 210 -6.55 4.51 19.07
C GLY A 210 -6.56 3.14 19.76
N ASP A 211 -6.52 2.05 18.97
CA ASP A 211 -6.78 0.68 19.45
C ASP A 211 -5.52 -0.22 19.48
N VAL A 212 -4.42 0.15 18.83
CA VAL A 212 -3.22 -0.71 18.71
C VAL A 212 -2.56 -0.96 20.07
N ASN A 213 -2.78 -2.16 20.59
CA ASN A 213 -2.13 -2.68 21.79
C ASN A 213 -0.85 -3.45 21.44
N SER A 214 0.23 -2.75 21.09
CA SER A 214 1.61 -3.27 20.86
C SER A 214 1.84 -4.34 19.77
N VAL A 215 0.84 -5.14 19.39
CA VAL A 215 0.94 -6.23 18.40
C VAL A 215 -0.21 -6.10 17.40
N PHE A 216 0.11 -6.08 16.12
CA PHE A 216 -0.87 -6.07 15.04
C PHE A 216 -1.51 -7.45 14.84
N SER A 217 -2.81 -7.46 14.61
CA SER A 217 -3.66 -8.63 14.43
C SER A 217 -4.32 -8.65 13.03
N PRO A 218 -4.94 -9.77 12.62
CA PRO A 218 -5.75 -9.79 11.39
C PRO A 218 -6.92 -8.79 11.40
N ASP A 219 -7.51 -8.52 12.56
CA ASP A 219 -8.62 -7.56 12.70
C ASP A 219 -8.16 -6.13 12.43
N ASP A 220 -6.91 -5.79 12.79
CA ASP A 220 -6.30 -4.50 12.48
C ASP A 220 -6.16 -4.30 10.96
N ILE A 221 -5.77 -5.35 10.23
CA ILE A 221 -5.74 -5.33 8.77
C ILE A 221 -7.14 -5.14 8.20
N GLN A 222 -8.15 -5.77 8.80
CA GLN A 222 -9.54 -5.58 8.40
C GLN A 222 -10.02 -4.14 8.66
N THR A 223 -9.59 -3.51 9.75
CA THR A 223 -9.90 -2.11 10.06
C THR A 223 -9.39 -1.18 8.97
N ILE A 224 -8.11 -1.31 8.58
CA ILE A 224 -7.52 -0.46 7.51
C ILE A 224 -7.92 -0.88 6.09
N THR A 225 -8.65 -1.98 5.93
CA THR A 225 -9.30 -2.36 4.67
C THR A 225 -10.58 -1.55 4.44
N ARG A 226 -11.27 -1.16 5.53
CA ARG A 226 -12.52 -0.41 5.43
C ARG A 226 -12.20 1.02 4.97
N SER A 227 -12.85 1.48 3.92
CA SER A 227 -12.92 2.90 3.61
C SER A 227 -14.05 3.56 4.39
N ALA A 228 -13.93 4.85 4.69
CA ALA A 228 -15.09 5.63 5.15
C ALA A 228 -16.27 5.42 4.18
N PRO A 229 -17.52 5.28 4.67
CA PRO A 229 -18.68 5.13 3.80
C PRO A 229 -18.75 6.30 2.81
N THR A 230 -18.96 6.00 1.53
CA THR A 230 -19.14 7.02 0.47
C THR A 230 -20.38 7.89 0.69
N GLU A 231 -21.28 7.49 1.61
CA GLU A 231 -22.51 8.20 1.98
C GLU A 231 -22.42 8.82 3.37
N LEU A 232 -21.72 9.94 3.47
CA LEU A 232 -22.23 11.08 4.23
C LEU A 232 -22.40 12.23 3.23
N VAL A 233 -23.35 12.06 2.31
CA VAL A 233 -24.05 13.20 1.72
C VAL A 233 -24.64 13.94 2.92
N LEU A 234 -24.00 15.04 3.31
CA LEU A 234 -24.53 16.00 4.26
C LEU A 234 -25.93 16.37 3.77
N ARG A 235 -26.96 15.76 4.36
CA ARG A 235 -28.27 16.37 4.46
C ARG A 235 -28.14 17.47 5.49
N SER A 236 -27.75 18.64 5.01
CA SER A 236 -27.96 19.93 5.67
C SER A 236 -28.76 20.81 4.72
#